data_AF-A0AA40C435-F1
#
_entry.id   AF-A0AA40C435-F1
#
_cell.length_a   1.000
_cell.length_b   1.000
_cell.length_c   1.000
_cell.angle_alpha   90.00
_cell.angle_beta   90.00
_cell.angle_gamma   90.00
#
_symmetry.space_group_name_H-M   'P 1'
#
loop_
_entity.id
_entity.type
_entity.pdbx_description
1 polymer ?
#
loop_
_entity_poly.entity_id
_entity_poly.type
_entity_poly.pdbx_seq_one_letter_code
_entity_poly.pdbx_strand_id
1 'polypeptide(L)'
;MDYLAPCPASGCTTVNKEDLKFVKVAQQGLKADATASTNWLKAWVVDDFINNDFKWTFQVPFDLKAGDYVLRHEIMALHSGWDTNGAQAYPQCINLRVTGGGNTQITGGASPTTFYRADHPGVHINVYNGVVEYPFPGPELWR
;
A
#
# COMPACT_ATOMS: atom_id res chain seq x y z
N MET A 1 2.57 -1.17 -1.28
CA MET A 1 1.69 -0.04 -0.88
C MET A 1 1.83 0.14 0.61
N ASP A 2 1.90 1.38 1.07
CA ASP A 2 2.08 1.70 2.48
C ASP A 2 0.97 2.63 2.96
N TYR A 3 0.46 2.37 4.15
CA TYR A 3 -0.67 3.07 4.73
C TYR A 3 -0.39 3.46 6.18
N LEU A 4 -0.89 4.62 6.59
CA LEU A 4 -0.86 5.06 7.99
C LEU A 4 -2.27 5.21 8.53
N ALA A 5 -2.46 4.80 9.78
CA ALA A 5 -3.65 5.12 10.57
C ALA A 5 -3.21 5.70 11.93
N PRO A 6 -3.71 6.87 12.34
CA PRO A 6 -3.44 7.41 13.67
C PRO A 6 -4.06 6.52 14.75
N CYS A 7 -3.31 6.28 15.81
CA CYS A 7 -3.80 5.55 16.98
C CYS A 7 -4.58 6.50 17.91
N PRO A 8 -5.53 5.97 18.70
CA PRO A 8 -6.19 6.75 19.75
C PRO A 8 -5.18 7.17 20.83
N ALA A 9 -5.61 8.07 21.72
CA ALA A 9 -4.77 8.53 22.84
C ALA A 9 -4.29 7.38 23.76
N SER A 10 -4.97 6.24 23.78
CA SER A 10 -4.55 5.03 24.51
C SER A 10 -3.38 4.27 23.84
N GLY A 11 -2.91 4.74 22.67
CA GLY A 11 -1.79 4.18 21.93
C GLY A 11 -2.14 2.99 21.03
N CYS A 12 -1.20 2.57 20.19
CA CYS A 12 -1.41 1.50 19.20
C CYS A 12 -1.39 0.09 19.78
N THR A 13 -0.93 -0.12 21.02
CA THR A 13 -0.87 -1.46 21.64
C THR A 13 -2.22 -1.95 22.13
N THR A 14 -3.20 -1.05 22.27
CA THR A 14 -4.55 -1.34 22.78
C THR A 14 -5.65 -1.00 21.78
N VAL A 15 -5.30 -0.45 20.61
CA VAL A 15 -6.27 -0.05 19.59
C VAL A 15 -6.99 -1.27 19.03
N ASN A 16 -8.31 -1.16 18.88
CA ASN A 16 -9.09 -2.13 18.11
C ASN A 16 -8.81 -1.91 16.62
N LYS A 17 -8.28 -2.94 15.95
CA LYS A 17 -7.89 -2.85 14.53
C LYS A 17 -9.06 -2.52 13.59
N GLU A 18 -10.30 -2.87 13.95
CA GLU A 18 -11.49 -2.60 13.13
C GLU A 18 -11.82 -1.09 13.09
N ASP A 19 -11.36 -0.33 14.09
CA ASP A 19 -11.60 1.11 14.19
C ASP A 19 -10.54 1.93 13.43
N LEU A 20 -9.42 1.31 13.02
CA LEU A 20 -8.35 1.98 12.28
C LEU A 20 -8.85 2.43 10.90
N LYS A 21 -8.60 3.70 10.58
CA LYS A 21 -8.86 4.31 9.28
C LYS A 21 -7.53 4.66 8.63
N PHE A 22 -7.24 4.00 7.51
CA PHE A 22 -5.97 4.10 6.82
C PHE A 22 -6.03 5.11 5.68
N VAL A 23 -5.00 5.94 5.58
CA VAL A 23 -4.69 6.71 4.38
C VAL A 23 -3.50 6.07 3.66
N LYS A 24 -3.51 6.07 2.32
CA LYS A 24 -2.40 5.55 1.53
C LYS A 24 -1.31 6.61 1.45
N VAL A 25 -0.09 6.30 1.89
CA VAL A 25 1.01 7.28 1.95
C VAL A 25 2.13 6.98 0.96
N ALA A 26 2.20 5.77 0.43
CA ALA A 26 3.08 5.43 -0.68
C ALA A 26 2.49 4.30 -1.52
N GLN A 27 2.79 4.34 -2.82
CA GLN A 27 2.46 3.26 -3.75
C GLN A 27 3.51 3.16 -4.85
N GLN A 28 3.88 1.93 -5.18
CA GLN A 28 4.65 1.58 -6.38
C GLN A 28 4.14 0.22 -6.87
N GLY A 29 4.22 0.00 -8.18
CA GLY A 29 3.59 -1.15 -8.85
C GLY A 29 4.26 -1.42 -10.19
N LEU A 30 3.57 -1.12 -11.28
CA LEU A 30 4.18 -1.12 -12.61
C LEU A 30 5.28 -0.04 -12.68
N LYS A 31 6.46 -0.39 -13.21
CA LYS A 31 7.58 0.55 -13.38
C LYS A 31 7.25 1.58 -14.46
N ALA A 32 7.72 2.82 -14.30
CA ALA A 32 7.39 3.93 -15.19
C ALA A 32 7.91 3.75 -16.64
N ASP A 33 8.93 2.92 -16.83
CA ASP A 33 9.51 2.56 -18.13
C ASP A 33 8.94 1.25 -18.71
N ALA A 34 7.95 0.64 -18.05
CA ALA A 34 7.27 -0.54 -18.58
C ALA A 34 6.47 -0.18 -19.84
N THR A 35 6.66 -1.00 -20.88
CA THR A 35 5.93 -0.93 -22.14
C THR A 35 5.18 -2.24 -22.36
N ALA A 36 4.29 -2.28 -23.35
CA ALA A 36 3.58 -3.52 -23.70
C ALA A 36 4.51 -4.69 -24.08
N SER A 37 5.76 -4.38 -24.48
CA SER A 37 6.78 -5.38 -24.83
C SER A 37 7.74 -5.70 -23.69
N THR A 38 7.63 -5.02 -22.54
CA THR A 38 8.48 -5.30 -21.38
C THR A 38 8.13 -6.67 -20.83
N ASN A 39 9.15 -7.49 -20.52
CA ASN A 39 8.94 -8.77 -19.87
C ASN A 39 8.16 -8.54 -18.57
N TRP A 40 7.01 -9.20 -18.42
CA TRP A 40 6.12 -9.03 -17.28
C TRP A 40 6.84 -9.29 -15.94
N LEU A 41 7.83 -10.17 -15.88
CA LEU A 41 8.64 -10.40 -14.67
C LEU A 41 9.42 -9.15 -14.25
N LYS A 42 9.85 -8.33 -15.21
CA LYS A 42 10.67 -7.12 -14.98
C LYS A 42 9.87 -5.83 -14.97
N ALA A 43 8.60 -5.88 -15.37
CA ALA A 43 7.73 -4.72 -15.49
C ALA A 43 7.25 -4.16 -14.14
N TRP A 44 7.36 -4.94 -13.06
CA TRP A 44 6.83 -4.58 -11.74
C TRP A 44 7.95 -4.40 -10.71
N VAL A 45 7.74 -3.50 -9.75
CA VAL A 45 8.71 -3.21 -8.67
C VAL A 45 9.02 -4.40 -7.77
N VAL A 46 8.26 -5.50 -7.83
CA VAL A 46 8.58 -6.72 -7.07
C VAL A 46 9.92 -7.33 -7.52
N ASP A 47 10.32 -7.13 -8.78
CA ASP A 47 11.64 -7.52 -9.28
C ASP A 47 12.75 -6.70 -8.62
N ASP A 48 12.57 -5.38 -8.48
CA ASP A 48 13.53 -4.51 -7.77
C ASP A 48 13.59 -4.87 -6.28
N PHE A 49 12.44 -5.19 -5.67
CA PHE A 49 12.37 -5.66 -4.29
C PHE A 49 13.17 -6.95 -4.07
N ILE A 50 13.04 -7.94 -4.97
CA ILE A 50 13.83 -9.19 -4.92
C ILE A 50 15.31 -8.89 -5.09
N ASN A 51 15.68 -8.05 -6.07
CA ASN A 51 17.07 -7.67 -6.33
C ASN A 51 17.69 -6.81 -5.22
N ASN A 52 16.87 -6.22 -4.35
CA ASN A 52 17.29 -5.46 -3.17
C ASN A 52 17.23 -6.30 -1.88
N ASP A 53 17.56 -7.60 -1.95
CA ASP A 53 17.52 -8.55 -0.83
C ASP A 53 16.19 -8.57 -0.06
N PHE A 54 15.06 -8.43 -0.75
CA PHE A 54 13.73 -8.36 -0.12
C PHE A 54 13.58 -7.20 0.88
N LYS A 55 14.25 -6.07 0.63
CA LYS A 55 14.15 -4.86 1.45
C LYS A 55 13.26 -3.82 0.79
N TRP A 56 12.33 -3.28 1.58
CA TRP A 56 11.49 -2.14 1.21
C TRP A 56 11.77 -0.96 2.13
N THR A 57 11.99 0.22 1.56
CA THR A 57 12.21 1.45 2.34
C THR A 57 10.94 2.29 2.33
N PHE A 58 10.40 2.51 3.52
CA PHE A 58 9.32 3.46 3.74
C PHE A 58 9.88 4.73 4.40
N GLN A 59 9.56 5.89 3.83
CA GLN A 59 9.88 7.19 4.41
C GLN A 59 8.63 7.77 5.06
N VAL A 60 8.69 8.02 6.37
CA VAL A 60 7.62 8.74 7.08
C VAL A 60 7.51 10.15 6.48
N PRO A 61 6.30 10.62 6.10
CA PRO A 61 6.11 11.98 5.60
C PRO A 61 6.64 13.01 6.60
N PHE A 62 7.52 13.91 6.14
CA PHE A 62 8.28 14.79 7.04
C PHE A 62 7.39 15.78 7.81
N ASP A 63 6.25 16.17 7.24
CA ASP A 63 5.31 17.10 7.84
C ASP A 63 4.26 16.40 8.71
N LEU A 64 4.23 15.05 8.72
CA LEU A 64 3.28 14.26 9.52
C LEU A 64 3.33 14.66 10.99
N LYS A 65 2.17 14.95 11.57
CA LYS A 65 2.05 15.31 12.97
C LYS A 65 2.64 14.23 13.86
N ALA A 66 3.46 14.61 14.83
CA ALA A 66 4.01 13.68 15.81
C ALA A 66 2.87 12.93 16.54
N GLY A 67 3.08 11.65 16.81
CA GLY A 67 2.06 10.80 17.40
C GLY A 67 2.31 9.31 17.15
N ASP A 68 1.36 8.51 17.61
CA ASP A 68 1.37 7.06 17.46
C ASP A 68 0.54 6.64 16.24
N TYR A 69 1.12 5.78 15.39
CA TYR A 69 0.51 5.32 14.15
C TYR A 69 0.68 3.82 13.98
N VAL A 70 -0.30 3.18 13.33
CA VAL A 70 -0.09 1.88 12.70
C VAL A 70 0.37 2.12 11.27
N LEU A 71 1.56 1.62 10.92
CA LEU A 71 1.97 1.43 9.53
C LEU A 71 1.47 0.07 9.07
N ARG A 72 0.71 0.05 7.99
CA ARG A 72 0.35 -1.15 7.24
C ARG A 72 1.11 -1.13 5.93
N HIS A 73 2.14 -1.98 5.83
CA HIS A 73 2.84 -2.28 4.59
C HIS A 73 2.14 -3.45 3.88
N GLU A 74 2.09 -3.43 2.55
CA GLU A 74 1.46 -4.51 1.80
C GLU A 74 2.07 -4.72 0.41
N ILE A 75 2.30 -6.00 0.10
CA ILE A 75 2.52 -6.50 -1.25
C ILE A 75 1.21 -7.11 -1.75
N MET A 76 0.83 -6.81 -2.98
CA MET A 76 -0.29 -7.47 -3.67
C MET A 76 0.26 -8.25 -4.86
N ALA A 77 0.22 -9.58 -4.79
CA ALA A 77 0.66 -10.45 -5.86
C ALA A 77 -0.48 -10.68 -6.86
N LEU A 78 -0.16 -10.51 -8.15
CA LEU A 78 -1.13 -10.49 -9.24
C LEU A 78 -0.92 -11.61 -10.27
N HIS A 79 -0.08 -12.60 -9.96
CA HIS A 79 0.24 -13.70 -10.90
C HIS A 79 -0.99 -14.52 -11.32
N SER A 80 -2.02 -14.57 -10.47
CA SER A 80 -3.34 -15.14 -10.77
C SER A 80 -4.44 -14.09 -10.79
N GLY A 81 -4.10 -12.79 -10.85
CA GLY A 81 -5.05 -11.69 -10.73
C GLY A 81 -6.11 -11.64 -11.82
N TRP A 82 -5.97 -12.41 -12.90
CA TRP A 82 -6.94 -12.51 -13.99
C TRP A 82 -8.17 -13.37 -13.63
N ASP A 83 -8.05 -14.22 -12.61
CA ASP A 83 -9.14 -14.99 -12.05
C ASP A 83 -9.88 -14.19 -10.98
N THR A 84 -11.17 -14.47 -10.84
CA THR A 84 -11.94 -13.96 -9.69
C THR A 84 -11.33 -14.49 -8.38
N ASN A 85 -11.06 -13.61 -7.43
CA ASN A 85 -10.34 -13.91 -6.17
C ASN A 85 -8.90 -14.43 -6.34
N GLY A 86 -8.26 -14.18 -7.50
CA GLY A 86 -6.91 -14.65 -7.76
C GLY A 86 -5.79 -13.72 -7.27
N ALA A 87 -6.07 -12.45 -7.00
CA ALA A 87 -5.12 -11.53 -6.38
C ALA A 87 -4.85 -11.91 -4.91
N GLN A 88 -3.60 -11.76 -4.47
CA GLN A 88 -3.16 -12.19 -3.14
C GLN A 88 -2.54 -11.00 -2.39
N ALA A 89 -3.21 -10.56 -1.34
CA ALA A 89 -2.79 -9.46 -0.49
C ALA A 89 -1.96 -9.97 0.70
N TYR A 90 -0.79 -9.37 0.94
CA TYR A 90 0.13 -9.70 2.04
C TYR A 90 0.36 -8.48 2.95
N PRO A 91 -0.65 -8.08 3.75
CA PRO A 91 -0.49 -6.96 4.67
C PRO A 91 0.34 -7.34 5.90
N GLN A 92 1.24 -6.45 6.31
CA GLN A 92 2.01 -6.50 7.54
C GLN A 92 1.85 -5.17 8.29
N CYS A 93 1.57 -5.23 9.60
CA CYS A 93 1.36 -4.04 10.41
C CYS A 93 2.45 -3.90 11.49
N ILE A 94 2.93 -2.68 11.69
CA ILE A 94 3.82 -2.32 12.80
C ILE A 94 3.33 -1.04 13.49
N ASN A 95 3.59 -0.95 14.80
CA ASN A 95 3.33 0.26 15.57
C ASN A 95 4.54 1.17 15.48
N LEU A 96 4.33 2.45 15.13
CA LEU A 96 5.36 3.47 15.02
C LEU A 96 5.01 4.67 15.89
N ARG A 97 6.02 5.28 16.51
CA ARG A 97 5.92 6.61 17.12
C ARG A 97 6.69 7.60 16.28
N VAL A 98 5.97 8.53 15.67
CA VAL A 98 6.55 9.63 14.89
C VAL A 98 6.92 10.76 15.83
N THR A 99 8.18 11.18 15.78
CA THR A 99 8.74 12.30 16.56
C THR A 99 9.26 13.39 15.61
N GLY A 100 9.42 14.62 16.12
CA GLY A 100 9.99 15.73 15.34
C GLY A 100 9.21 16.14 14.08
N GLY A 101 7.96 15.68 13.95
CA GLY A 101 7.11 15.90 12.76
C GLY A 101 6.54 17.32 12.63
N GLY A 102 5.67 17.51 11.64
CA GLY A 102 5.04 18.80 11.35
C GLY A 102 3.63 18.96 11.93
N ASN A 103 2.81 19.80 11.29
CA ASN A 103 1.43 20.09 11.72
C ASN A 103 0.38 19.33 10.90
N THR A 104 0.82 18.47 9.99
CA THR A 104 -0.06 17.78 9.04
C THR A 104 -0.75 16.61 9.74
N GLN A 105 -2.04 16.78 10.01
CA GLN A 105 -2.86 15.75 10.60
C GLN A 105 -3.47 14.86 9.50
N ILE A 106 -3.45 13.54 9.72
CA ILE A 106 -4.29 12.62 8.96
C ILE A 106 -5.73 12.85 9.39
N THR A 107 -6.57 13.28 8.45
CA THR A 107 -8.03 13.38 8.61
C THR A 107 -8.69 12.39 7.65
N GLY A 108 -9.79 11.78 8.10
CA GLY A 108 -10.46 10.73 7.33
C GLY A 108 -9.70 9.41 7.31
N GLY A 109 -9.62 8.78 6.13
CA GLY A 109 -9.10 7.44 5.93
C GLY A 109 -10.19 6.41 5.67
N ALA A 110 -9.79 5.28 5.07
CA ALA A 110 -10.69 4.19 4.70
C ALA A 110 -10.51 3.00 5.64
N SER A 111 -11.58 2.25 5.86
CA SER A 111 -11.50 1.01 6.64
C SER A 111 -10.84 -0.10 5.81
N PRO A 112 -9.91 -0.87 6.39
CA PRO A 112 -9.21 -1.92 5.67
C PRO A 112 -10.13 -3.06 5.19
N THR A 113 -11.35 -3.15 5.72
CA THR A 113 -12.35 -4.16 5.34
C THR A 113 -13.19 -3.77 4.13
N THR A 114 -13.10 -2.51 3.68
CA THR A 114 -14.00 -1.96 2.64
C THR A 114 -13.29 -1.39 1.42
N PHE A 115 -12.02 -1.02 1.55
CA PHE A 115 -11.31 -0.26 0.52
C PHE A 115 -10.77 -1.09 -0.66
N TYR A 116 -10.77 -2.43 -0.56
CA TYR A 116 -10.53 -3.31 -1.70
C TYR A 116 -11.84 -3.94 -2.19
N ARG A 117 -12.03 -3.91 -3.50
CA ARG A 117 -13.16 -4.55 -4.19
C ARG A 117 -12.59 -5.61 -5.14
N ALA A 118 -13.21 -6.79 -5.17
CA ALA A 118 -12.73 -7.92 -5.97
C ALA A 118 -12.70 -7.62 -7.47
N ASP A 119 -13.59 -6.74 -7.94
CA ASP A 119 -13.73 -6.29 -9.34
C ASP A 119 -12.94 -5.01 -9.65
N HIS A 120 -12.12 -4.50 -8.72
CA HIS A 120 -11.28 -3.33 -8.99
C HIS A 120 -10.28 -3.68 -10.10
N PRO A 121 -10.03 -2.81 -11.10
CA PRO A 121 -9.16 -3.13 -12.24
C PRO A 121 -7.68 -3.35 -11.88
N GLY A 122 -7.26 -2.96 -10.68
CA GLY A 122 -5.96 -3.30 -10.11
C GLY A 122 -5.92 -4.60 -9.29
N VAL A 123 -7.09 -5.15 -8.95
CA VAL A 123 -7.24 -6.43 -8.23
C VAL A 123 -7.55 -7.54 -9.22
N HIS A 124 -8.50 -7.31 -10.13
CA HIS A 124 -8.84 -8.20 -11.24
C HIS A 124 -8.13 -7.73 -12.52
N ILE A 125 -6.94 -8.27 -12.78
CA ILE A 125 -6.04 -7.84 -13.86
C ILE A 125 -5.23 -9.00 -14.43
N ASN A 126 -5.11 -9.05 -15.76
CA ASN A 126 -4.18 -9.94 -16.44
C ASN A 126 -2.84 -9.24 -16.68
N VAL A 127 -1.84 -9.54 -15.84
CA VAL A 127 -0.50 -8.93 -15.91
C VAL A 127 0.37 -9.45 -17.06
N TYR A 128 -0.06 -10.50 -17.77
CA TYR A 128 0.70 -11.11 -18.86
C TYR A 128 0.44 -10.46 -20.23
N ASN A 129 -0.55 -9.57 -20.33
CA ASN A 129 -0.99 -8.96 -21.59
C ASN A 129 -0.54 -7.50 -21.74
N GLY A 130 0.77 -7.23 -21.63
CA GLY A 130 1.36 -5.94 -22.01
C GLY A 130 0.78 -4.73 -21.26
N VAL A 131 0.69 -4.82 -19.93
CA VAL A 131 0.19 -3.74 -19.07
C VAL A 131 1.08 -2.50 -19.15
N VAL A 132 0.49 -1.35 -19.49
CA VAL A 132 1.18 -0.04 -19.60
C VAL A 132 0.76 0.97 -18.53
N GLU A 133 -0.32 0.69 -17.83
CA GLU A 133 -0.82 1.49 -16.71
C GLU A 133 -1.41 0.56 -15.65
N TYR A 134 -1.21 0.89 -14.38
CA TYR A 134 -1.73 0.11 -13.26
C TYR A 134 -2.61 0.96 -12.34
N PRO A 135 -3.94 0.74 -12.34
CA PRO A 135 -4.84 1.45 -11.45
C PRO A 135 -4.71 0.87 -10.04
N PHE A 136 -4.01 1.58 -9.16
CA PHE A 136 -3.79 1.13 -7.78
C PHE A 136 -5.13 0.97 -7.02
N PRO A 137 -5.38 -0.19 -6.38
CA PRO A 137 -6.55 -0.36 -5.52
C PRO A 137 -6.41 0.42 -4.21
N GLY A 138 -7.51 0.57 -3.47
CA GLY A 138 -7.56 1.30 -2.20
C GLY A 138 -7.86 2.80 -2.35
N PRO A 139 -7.80 3.62 -1.28
CA PRO A 139 -8.05 5.04 -1.39
C PRO A 139 -6.98 5.70 -2.26
N GLU A 140 -7.26 6.92 -2.68
CA GLU A 140 -6.28 7.78 -3.32
C GLU A 140 -5.04 7.98 -2.43
N LEU A 141 -3.93 8.31 -3.08
CA LEU A 141 -2.72 8.70 -2.38
C LEU A 141 -3.01 9.94 -1.54
N TRP A 142 -2.63 9.90 -0.27
CA TRP A 142 -2.76 10.99 0.65
C TRP A 142 -1.66 12.00 0.40
N ARG A 143 -2.05 13.08 -0.30
CA ARG A 143 -1.22 14.20 -0.75
C ARG A 143 -0.35 13.85 -1.94
#